data_AF-G7YYG0-F1
#
_entry.id   AF-G7YYG0-F1
#
_cell.length_a   1.000
_cell.length_b   1.000
_cell.length_c   1.000
_cell.angle_alpha   90.00
_cell.angle_beta   90.00
_cell.angle_gamma   90.00
#
_symmetry.space_group_name_H-M   'P 1'
#
loop_
_entity.id
_entity.type
_entity.pdbx_description
1 polymer ?
#
loop_
_entity_poly.entity_id
_entity_poly.type
_entity_poly.pdbx_seq_one_letter_code
_entity_poly.pdbx_strand_id
1 'polypeptide(L)' 'KSSKPYISLQAILHACRVCFAERRLFTQERLSAAIGQLLEQPTLPTLFMRTVMQALALHPRLAGYVINVLVRLIRKQ' A
#
# COMPACT_ATOMS: atom_id res chain seq x y z
N LYS A 1 -5.76 23.21 22.14
CA LYS A 1 -5.07 21.91 21.89
C LYS A 1 -5.99 21.09 20.98
N SER A 2 -5.79 21.13 19.66
CA SER A 2 -6.70 20.49 18.70
C SER A 2 -6.53 18.97 18.80
N SER A 3 -7.45 18.31 19.50
CA SER A 3 -7.47 16.87 19.69
C SER A 3 -7.93 16.22 18.39
N LYS A 4 -6.98 15.93 17.48
CA LYS A 4 -7.28 15.14 16.28
C LYS A 4 -7.83 13.79 16.76
N PRO A 5 -8.97 13.29 16.23
CA PRO A 5 -9.46 11.97 16.60
C PRO A 5 -8.34 10.96 16.32
N TYR A 6 -7.88 10.29 17.37
CA TYR A 6 -6.77 9.35 17.27
C TYR A 6 -7.31 8.07 16.62
N ILE A 7 -7.37 8.06 15.29
CA ILE A 7 -7.77 6.87 14.53
C ILE A 7 -6.70 5.81 14.79
N SER A 8 -7.13 4.66 15.33
CA SER A 8 -6.21 3.57 15.63
C SER A 8 -5.62 3.01 14.34
N LEU A 9 -4.38 2.54 14.41
CA LEU A 9 -3.73 1.89 13.27
C LEU A 9 -4.57 0.71 12.76
N GLN A 10 -5.21 -0.04 13.66
CA GLN A 10 -6.08 -1.14 13.28
C GLN A 10 -7.31 -0.68 12.49
N ALA A 11 -7.91 0.45 12.86
CA ALA A 11 -9.04 1.02 12.12
C ALA A 11 -8.64 1.43 10.69
N ILE A 12 -7.46 2.05 10.53
CA ILE A 12 -6.91 2.40 9.21
C ILE A 12 -6.73 1.15 8.35
N LEU A 13 -6.13 0.09 8.91
CA LEU A 13 -5.88 -1.14 8.17
C LEU A 13 -7.16 -1.89 7.80
N HIS A 14 -8.15 -1.88 8.70
CA HIS A 14 -9.45 -2.45 8.43
C HIS A 14 -10.14 -1.70 7.28
N ALA A 15 -10.15 -0.37 7.32
CA ALA A 15 -10.69 0.45 6.25
C ALA A 15 -9.99 0.19 4.91
N CYS A 16 -8.65 0.16 4.88
CA CYS A 16 -7.91 -0.18 3.66
C CYS A 16 -8.28 -1.56 3.10
N ARG A 17 -8.43 -2.57 3.96
CA ARG A 17 -8.84 -3.91 3.54
C ARG A 17 -10.25 -3.93 2.94
N VAL A 18 -11.19 -3.23 3.58
CA VAL A 18 -12.57 -3.12 3.08
C VAL A 18 -12.60 -2.39 1.74
N CYS A 19 -11.89 -1.27 1.62
CA CYS A 19 -11.80 -0.52 0.37
C CYS A 19 -11.19 -1.37 -0.76
N PHE A 20 -10.07 -2.03 -0.51
CA PHE A 20 -9.37 -2.79 -1.55
C PHE A 20 -10.17 -3.99 -2.05
N ALA A 21 -11.11 -4.51 -1.27
CA ALA A 21 -12.02 -5.57 -1.71
C ALA A 21 -12.94 -5.13 -2.86
N GLU A 22 -13.17 -3.82 -3.04
CA GLU A 22 -13.89 -3.28 -4.19
C GLU A 22 -12.98 -3.23 -5.42
N ARG A 23 -12.84 -4.39 -6.08
CA ARG A 23 -11.93 -4.59 -7.22
C ARG A 23 -12.24 -3.71 -8.43
N ARG A 24 -13.45 -3.16 -8.55
CA ARG A 24 -13.79 -2.21 -9.64
C ARG A 24 -13.13 -0.85 -9.42
N LEU A 25 -12.98 -0.43 -8.17
CA LEU A 25 -12.38 0.85 -7.81
C LEU A 25 -10.87 0.72 -7.57
N PHE A 26 -10.46 -0.34 -6.86
CA PHE A 26 -9.07 -0.65 -6.52
C PHE A 26 -8.57 -1.77 -7.42
N THR A 27 -8.52 -1.46 -8.71
CA THR A 27 -7.98 -2.37 -9.73
C THR A 27 -6.49 -2.58 -9.52
N GLN A 28 -5.96 -3.62 -10.17
CA GLN A 28 -4.55 -3.94 -10.16
C GLN A 28 -3.69 -2.73 -10.60
N GLU A 29 -4.10 -2.02 -11.64
CA GLU A 29 -3.38 -0.89 -12.24
C GLU A 29 -3.37 0.33 -11.32
N ARG A 30 -4.50 0.61 -10.65
CA ARG A 30 -4.60 1.74 -9.72
C ARG A 30 -3.76 1.50 -8.47
N LEU A 31 -3.78 0.28 -7.95
CA LEU A 31 -2.97 -0.10 -6.79
C LEU A 31 -1.47 -0.08 -7.11
N SER A 32 -1.05 -0.60 -8.28
CA SER A 32 0.36 -0.55 -8.68
C SER A 32 0.84 0.88 -8.91
N ALA A 33 0.02 1.74 -9.52
CA ALA A 33 0.34 3.16 -9.67
C ALA A 33 0.53 3.85 -8.31
N ALA A 34 -0.41 3.63 -7.38
CA ALA A 34 -0.32 4.21 -6.03
C ALA A 34 0.90 3.69 -5.25
N ILE A 35 1.19 2.39 -5.30
CA ILE A 35 2.39 1.82 -4.67
C ILE A 35 3.67 2.44 -5.27
N GLY A 36 3.69 2.64 -6.59
CA GLY A 36 4.82 3.29 -7.27
C GLY A 36 5.07 4.71 -6.76
N GLN A 37 4.01 5.51 -6.67
CA GLN A 37 4.09 6.87 -6.14
C GLN A 37 4.54 6.91 -4.67
N LEU A 38 4.04 6.00 -3.84
CA LEU A 38 4.44 5.90 -2.44
C LEU A 38 5.92 5.50 -2.28
N LEU A 39 6.43 4.65 -3.18
CA LEU A 39 7.84 4.25 -3.21
C LEU A 39 8.75 5.42 -3.60
N GLU A 40 8.27 6.37 -4.39
CA GLU A 40 9.03 7.54 -4.86
C GLU A 40 9.14 8.65 -3.82
N GLN A 41 8.33 8.62 -2.77
CA GLN A 41 8.41 9.60 -1.68
C GLN A 41 9.81 9.63 -1.03
N PRO A 42 10.26 10.82 -0.57
CA PRO A 42 11.58 10.99 0.04
C PRO A 42 11.74 10.15 1.31
N THR A 43 10.67 10.03 2.11
CA THR A 43 10.59 9.13 3.25
C THR A 43 9.58 8.03 2.95
N LEU A 44 9.95 6.78 3.21
CA LEU A 44 9.05 5.66 2.98
C LEU A 44 7.90 5.70 4.01
N PRO A 45 6.63 5.61 3.58
CA PRO A 45 5.50 5.56 4.50
C PRO A 45 5.59 4.38 5.47
N THR A 46 5.26 4.57 6.74
CA THR A 46 5.33 3.53 7.78
C THR A 46 4.52 2.28 7.44
N LEU A 47 3.43 2.41 6.69
CA LEU A 47 2.55 1.30 6.31
C LEU A 47 2.85 0.70 4.93
N PHE A 48 3.89 1.20 4.23
CA PHE A 48 4.16 0.85 2.84
C PHE A 48 4.19 -0.66 2.60
N MET A 49 5.02 -1.39 3.35
CA MET A 49 5.15 -2.84 3.20
C MET A 49 3.85 -3.60 3.47
N ARG A 50 3.05 -3.13 4.44
CA ARG A 50 1.75 -3.75 4.73
C ARG A 50 0.76 -3.51 3.59
N THR A 51 0.75 -2.30 3.01
CA THR A 51 -0.05 -1.98 1.81
C THR A 51 0.35 -2.85 0.62
N VAL A 52 1.65 -3.05 0.39
CA VAL A 52 2.18 -3.91 -0.69
C VAL A 52 1.73 -5.36 -0.51
N MET A 53 1.83 -5.91 0.71
CA MET A 53 1.37 -7.27 1.02
C MET A 53 -0.15 -7.42 0.85
N GLN A 54 -0.93 -6.42 1.30
CA GLN A 54 -2.39 -6.43 1.12
C GLN A 54 -2.78 -6.40 -0.35
N ALA A 55 -2.16 -5.52 -1.16
CA ALA A 55 -2.41 -5.45 -2.59
C ALA A 55 -2.07 -6.78 -3.30
N LEU A 56 -0.96 -7.44 -2.93
CA LEU A 56 -0.58 -8.74 -3.47
C LEU A 56 -1.58 -9.84 -3.13
N ALA A 57 -2.06 -9.90 -1.88
CA ALA A 57 -3.06 -10.88 -1.45
C ALA A 57 -4.39 -10.73 -2.19
N LEU A 58 -4.76 -9.49 -2.53
CA LEU A 58 -5.99 -9.18 -3.27
C LEU A 58 -5.86 -9.40 -4.79
N HIS A 59 -4.67 -9.14 -5.35
CA HIS A 59 -4.35 -9.23 -6.77
C HIS A 59 -3.03 -10.01 -6.97
N PRO A 60 -3.07 -11.36 -7.00
CA PRO A 60 -1.87 -12.19 -7.11
C PRO A 60 -1.00 -11.92 -8.34
N ARG A 61 -1.61 -11.38 -9.41
CA ARG A 61 -0.92 -10.96 -10.64
C ARG A 61 0.09 -9.83 -10.42
N LEU A 62 0.05 -9.14 -9.29
CA LEU A 62 1.05 -8.14 -8.90
C LEU A 62 2.39 -8.73 -8.46
N ALA A 63 2.53 -10.06 -8.34
CA ALA A 63 3.74 -10.69 -7.81
C ALA A 63 5.04 -10.17 -8.47
N GLY A 64 5.09 -10.11 -9.81
CA GLY A 64 6.26 -9.59 -10.52
C GLY A 64 6.53 -8.09 -10.25
N TYR A 65 5.46 -7.29 -10.17
CA TYR A 65 5.56 -5.88 -9.81
C TYR A 65 6.07 -5.69 -8.36
N VAL A 66 5.57 -6.49 -7.42
CA VAL A 66 6.00 -6.46 -6.01
C VAL A 66 7.47 -6.83 -5.88
N ILE A 67 7.95 -7.83 -6.62
CA ILE A 67 9.39 -8.19 -6.63
C ILE A 67 10.23 -6.97 -7.08
N ASN A 68 9.81 -6.26 -8.12
CA ASN A 68 10.50 -5.04 -8.55
C ASN A 68 10.49 -3.94 -7.46
N VAL A 69 9.36 -3.75 -6.77
CA VAL A 69 9.27 -2.84 -5.61
C VAL A 69 10.28 -3.22 -4.53
N LEU A 70 10.38 -4.51 -4.17
CA LEU A 70 11.33 -4.99 -3.17
C LEU A 70 12.78 -4.73 -3.58
N VAL A 71 13.14 -5.01 -4.84
CA VAL A 71 14.48 -4.73 -5.37
C VAL A 71 14.80 -3.23 -5.29
N ARG A 72 13.85 -2.35 -5.63
CA ARG A 72 14.02 -0.90 -5.51
C ARG A 72 14.18 -0.45 -4.06
N LEU A 73 13.48 -1.08 -3.12
CA LEU A 73 13.63 -0.78 -1.69
C LEU A 73 15.04 -1.10 -1.18
N ILE A 74 15.64 -2.20 -1.64
CA ILE A 74 17.03 -2.55 -1.28
C ILE A 74 18.00 -1.44 -1.73
N ARG A 75 17.80 -0.88 -2.92
CA ARG A 75 18.64 0.22 -3.44
C ARG A 75 18.40 1.57 -2.76
N LYS A 76 17.30 1.71 -2.01
CA LYS A 76 16.95 2.92 -1.25
C LYS A 76 17.45 2.87 0.21
N GLN A 77 18.00 1.74 0.66
CA GLN A 77 18.74 1.66 1.92
C GLN A 77 20.07 2.39 1.81
#